data_AF-A0A423V8K2-F1
#
_entry.id   AF-A0A423V8K2-F1
#
_cell.length_a   1.000
_cell.length_b   1.000
_cell.length_c   1.000
_cell.angle_alpha   90.00
_cell.angle_beta   90.00
_cell.angle_gamma   90.00
#
_symmetry.space_group_name_H-M   'P 1'
#
loop_
_entity.id
_entity.type
_entity.pdbx_description
1 polymer ?
#
loop_
_entity_poly.entity_id
_entity_poly.type
_entity_poly.pdbx_seq_one_letter_code
_entity_poly.pdbx_strand_id
1 'polypeptide(L)'
;MTGDPFLGGSDGAFSCLASIDPVTRERSYSTTAYYNPIKDRDNLHVVTGAAVEKILFQKEGGSTKATGHQYLHDGETKVVTASKEVILTAGALQSPKILELSGIGDAELLDTHGIEAVQDLPAVGENLQDHVICYTGFKARDDLDTLDSLIRQEPEIRDKWINDTHNAV
;
A
#
# COMPACT_ATOMS: atom_id res chain seq x y z
N MET A 1 -12.83 -22.11 24.41
CA MET A 1 -11.73 -21.20 24.05
C MET A 1 -11.56 -20.23 25.21
N THR A 2 -10.44 -20.27 25.94
CA THR A 2 -10.23 -19.49 27.18
C THR A 2 -9.01 -18.57 27.13
N GLY A 3 -8.29 -18.52 25.99
CA GLY A 3 -7.17 -17.61 25.77
C GLY A 3 -7.59 -16.37 24.99
N ASP A 4 -6.90 -15.26 25.21
CA ASP A 4 -7.05 -14.04 24.41
C ASP A 4 -6.56 -14.32 22.96
N PRO A 5 -7.43 -14.21 21.94
CA PRO A 5 -7.06 -14.48 20.55
C PRO A 5 -5.99 -13.53 20.00
N PHE A 6 -5.72 -12.40 20.68
CA PHE A 6 -4.74 -11.40 20.28
C PHE A 6 -3.38 -11.53 20.98
N LEU A 7 -3.27 -12.31 22.08
CA LEU A 7 -2.04 -12.43 22.87
C LEU A 7 -1.39 -13.83 22.82
N GLY A 8 -2.03 -14.80 22.16
CA GLY A 8 -1.54 -16.17 22.04
C GLY A 8 -1.55 -16.68 20.60
N GLY A 9 -2.49 -17.59 20.31
CA GLY A 9 -2.77 -18.12 18.98
C GLY A 9 -4.20 -17.77 18.55
N SER A 10 -4.36 -17.37 17.29
CA SER A 10 -5.66 -17.07 16.69
C SER A 10 -6.39 -18.37 16.31
N ASP A 11 -6.79 -19.13 17.32
CA ASP A 11 -7.49 -20.41 17.15
C ASP A 11 -9.00 -20.25 17.30
N GLY A 12 -9.76 -20.75 16.32
CA GLY A 12 -11.22 -20.79 16.35
C GLY A 12 -11.91 -19.50 15.92
N ALA A 13 -13.16 -19.33 16.36
CA ALA A 13 -14.00 -18.20 15.95
C ALA A 13 -13.87 -17.04 16.95
N PHE A 14 -13.55 -15.86 16.44
CA PHE A 14 -13.48 -14.61 17.21
C PHE A 14 -13.90 -13.43 16.35
N SER A 15 -14.22 -12.30 16.99
CA SER A 15 -14.48 -11.04 16.30
C SER A 15 -13.15 -10.30 16.10
N CYS A 16 -12.75 -10.09 14.85
CA CYS A 16 -11.59 -9.28 14.54
C CYS A 16 -11.85 -7.81 14.89
N LEU A 17 -10.87 -7.14 15.49
CA LEU A 17 -10.90 -5.70 15.62
C LEU A 17 -10.82 -5.05 14.22
N ALA A 18 -11.51 -3.94 14.05
CA ALA A 18 -11.46 -3.14 12.83
C ALA A 18 -10.52 -1.93 13.03
N SER A 19 -9.83 -1.52 11.96
CA SER A 19 -9.05 -0.27 11.95
C SER A 19 -10.00 0.94 11.85
N ILE A 20 -10.73 1.20 12.93
CA ILE A 20 -11.71 2.27 13.08
C ILE A 20 -11.44 2.99 14.40
N ASP A 21 -11.38 4.33 14.37
CA ASP A 21 -11.29 5.14 15.57
C ASP A 21 -12.63 5.06 16.34
N PRO A 22 -12.64 4.65 17.62
CA PRO A 22 -13.89 4.43 18.34
C PRO A 22 -14.62 5.72 18.71
N VAL A 23 -13.94 6.87 18.70
CA VAL A 23 -14.50 8.18 19.05
C VAL A 23 -15.06 8.86 17.80
N THR A 24 -14.23 9.01 16.76
CA THR A 24 -14.63 9.69 15.52
C THR A 24 -15.42 8.78 14.59
N ARG A 25 -15.32 7.45 14.77
CA ARG A 25 -15.90 6.42 13.90
C ARG A 25 -15.36 6.45 12.47
N GLU A 26 -14.22 7.09 12.28
CA GLU A 26 -13.54 7.16 11.00
C GLU A 26 -12.56 5.98 10.83
N ARG A 27 -12.17 5.72 9.57
CA ARG A 27 -11.14 4.74 9.27
C ARG A 27 -9.79 5.19 9.85
N SER A 28 -9.13 4.30 10.58
CA SER A 28 -7.74 4.44 10.99
C SER A 28 -6.81 3.87 9.91
N TYR A 29 -5.98 4.71 9.29
CA TYR A 29 -5.01 4.30 8.27
C TYR A 29 -3.74 5.16 8.35
N SER A 30 -2.71 4.79 7.60
CA SER A 30 -1.37 5.39 7.77
C SER A 30 -1.34 6.92 7.63
N THR A 31 -2.17 7.51 6.77
CA THR A 31 -2.21 8.97 6.61
C THR A 31 -2.80 9.66 7.84
N THR A 32 -3.94 9.19 8.36
CA THR A 32 -4.56 9.80 9.55
C THR A 32 -3.69 9.62 10.80
N ALA A 33 -3.04 8.46 10.93
CA ALA A 33 -2.18 8.16 12.07
C ALA A 33 -0.80 8.84 12.03
N TYR A 34 -0.12 8.86 10.88
CA TYR A 34 1.30 9.26 10.80
C TYR A 34 1.57 10.53 10.01
N TYR A 35 0.74 10.89 9.03
CA TYR A 35 0.98 12.08 8.21
C TYR A 35 0.24 13.31 8.74
N ASN A 36 -1.09 13.21 8.91
CA ASN A 36 -1.93 14.33 9.31
C ASN A 36 -1.44 15.08 10.56
N PRO A 37 -0.94 14.40 11.62
CA PRO A 37 -0.47 15.11 12.82
C PRO A 37 0.83 15.90 12.63
N ILE A 38 1.57 15.67 11.54
CA ILE A 38 2.91 16.24 11.31
C ILE A 38 3.07 16.91 9.94
N LYS A 39 1.99 16.99 9.15
CA LYS A 39 2.02 17.46 7.75
C LYS A 39 2.53 18.90 7.59
N ASP A 40 2.44 19.71 8.64
CA ASP A 40 2.85 21.12 8.64
C ASP A 40 4.33 21.32 9.00
N ARG A 41 5.11 20.24 9.15
CA ARG A 41 6.56 20.33 9.38
C ARG A 41 7.28 20.72 8.10
N ASP A 42 8.02 21.83 8.14
CA ASP A 42 8.76 22.36 6.99
C ASP A 42 9.80 21.39 6.39
N ASN A 43 10.27 20.42 7.17
CA ASN A 43 11.24 19.41 6.74
C ASN A 43 10.60 18.11 6.22
N LEU A 44 9.27 18.07 6.05
CA LEU A 44 8.54 16.94 5.47
C LEU A 44 7.84 17.38 4.19
N HIS A 45 8.21 16.77 3.07
CA HIS A 45 7.59 17.05 1.78
C HIS A 45 6.88 15.79 1.27
N VAL A 46 5.61 15.92 0.89
CA VAL A 46 4.83 14.85 0.26
C VAL A 46 4.38 15.33 -1.11
N VAL A 47 4.74 14.57 -2.14
CA VAL A 47 4.34 14.82 -3.52
C VAL A 47 3.41 13.69 -3.93
N THR A 48 2.15 14.02 -4.23
CA THR A 48 1.14 13.08 -4.72
C THR A 48 1.04 13.14 -6.24
N GLY A 49 0.44 12.13 -6.87
CA GLY A 49 0.38 12.06 -8.34
C GLY A 49 1.77 11.95 -8.99
N ALA A 50 2.74 11.40 -8.25
CA ALA A 50 4.12 11.25 -8.67
C ALA A 50 4.48 9.76 -8.72
N ALA A 51 4.65 9.21 -9.92
CA ALA A 51 4.96 7.79 -10.11
C ALA A 51 6.48 7.61 -10.25
N VAL A 52 7.12 6.94 -9.29
CA VAL A 52 8.56 6.63 -9.35
C VAL A 52 8.83 5.65 -10.48
N GLU A 53 9.79 5.98 -11.34
CA GLU A 53 10.18 5.17 -12.50
C GLU A 53 11.40 4.30 -12.19
N LYS A 54 12.43 4.88 -11.56
CA LYS A 54 13.66 4.19 -11.16
C LYS A 54 14.44 4.94 -10.07
N ILE A 55 15.28 4.21 -9.37
CA ILE A 55 16.31 4.69 -8.45
C ILE A 55 17.59 5.00 -9.25
N LEU A 56 18.31 6.04 -8.83
CA LEU A 56 19.57 6.44 -9.42
C LEU A 56 20.73 5.95 -8.55
N PHE A 57 21.75 5.38 -9.19
CA PHE A 57 22.91 4.81 -8.52
C PHE A 57 24.22 5.43 -9.00
N GLN A 58 25.22 5.46 -8.12
CA GLN A 58 26.59 5.82 -8.43
C GLN A 58 27.53 4.76 -7.87
N LYS A 59 28.53 4.35 -8.66
CA LYS A 59 29.62 3.48 -8.19
C LYS A 59 30.70 4.34 -7.53
N GLU A 60 30.97 4.10 -6.26
CA GLU A 60 32.02 4.77 -5.47
C GLU A 60 32.88 3.71 -4.76
N GLY A 61 34.18 3.67 -5.07
CA GLY A 61 35.14 2.81 -4.34
C GLY A 61 34.84 1.31 -4.37
N GLY A 62 34.18 0.81 -5.42
CA GLY A 62 33.75 -0.60 -5.52
C GLY A 62 32.41 -0.90 -4.83
N SER A 63 31.75 0.12 -4.26
CA SER A 63 30.40 0.03 -3.72
C SER A 63 29.40 0.76 -4.61
N THR A 64 28.16 0.28 -4.61
CA THR A 64 27.03 0.94 -5.28
C THR A 64 26.25 1.75 -4.25
N LYS A 65 26.03 3.03 -4.52
CA LYS A 65 25.29 3.94 -3.65
C LYS A 65 24.06 4.49 -4.38
N ALA A 66 22.89 4.42 -3.75
CA ALA A 66 21.70 5.12 -4.22
C ALA A 66 21.85 6.62 -3.98
N THR A 67 21.67 7.44 -5.01
CA THR A 67 21.88 8.90 -4.96
C THR A 67 20.60 9.70 -5.16
N GLY A 68 19.48 9.03 -5.46
CA GLY A 68 18.21 9.68 -5.72
C GLY A 68 17.24 8.77 -6.47
N HIS A 69 16.20 9.37 -7.03
CA HIS A 69 15.25 8.68 -7.90
C HIS A 69 14.71 9.62 -8.99
N GLN A 70 14.17 9.00 -10.03
CA GLN A 70 13.44 9.63 -11.11
C GLN A 70 11.96 9.28 -10.98
N TYR A 71 11.07 10.24 -11.20
CA TYR A 71 9.63 10.04 -11.17
C TYR A 71 8.91 10.87 -12.23
N LEU A 72 7.76 10.38 -12.68
CA LEU A 72 6.85 11.10 -13.57
C LEU A 72 5.83 11.90 -12.74
N HIS A 73 5.69 13.17 -13.03
CA HIS A 73 4.69 14.04 -12.41
C HIS A 73 4.19 15.08 -13.41
N ASP A 74 2.87 15.17 -13.56
CA ASP A 74 2.20 16.04 -14.55
C ASP A 74 2.73 15.87 -15.99
N GLY A 75 3.09 14.64 -16.37
CA GLY A 75 3.61 14.31 -17.69
C GLY A 75 5.11 14.63 -17.89
N GLU A 76 5.78 15.16 -16.87
CA GLU A 76 7.20 15.48 -16.91
C GLU A 76 8.02 14.55 -16.01
N THR A 77 9.14 14.08 -16.54
CA THR A 77 10.13 13.34 -15.75
C THR A 77 10.93 14.31 -14.89
N LYS A 78 10.93 14.07 -13.57
CA LYS A 78 11.66 14.84 -12.56
C LYS A 78 12.67 13.95 -11.84
N VAL A 79 13.73 14.58 -11.33
CA VAL A 79 14.80 13.90 -10.58
C VAL A 79 14.96 14.57 -9.21
N VAL A 80 15.05 13.75 -8.17
CA VAL A 80 15.35 14.20 -6.79
C VAL A 80 16.55 13.42 -6.27
N THR A 81 17.50 14.15 -5.70
CA THR A 81 18.69 13.57 -5.08
C THR A 81 18.50 13.34 -3.58
N ALA A 82 19.15 12.31 -3.05
CA ALA A 82 19.14 11.96 -1.64
C ALA A 82 20.55 12.08 -1.07
N SER A 83 20.69 12.85 0.02
CA SER A 83 21.99 13.04 0.68
C SER A 83 22.39 11.89 1.61
N LYS A 84 21.42 11.09 2.06
CA LYS A 84 21.63 9.98 2.99
C LYS A 84 21.21 8.64 2.39
N GLU A 85 19.91 8.45 2.21
CA GLU A 85 19.31 7.15 1.88
C GLU A 85 18.11 7.31 0.95
N VAL A 86 17.82 6.25 0.20
CA VAL A 86 16.58 6.08 -0.57
C VAL A 86 15.86 4.86 0.02
N ILE A 87 14.62 5.04 0.48
CA ILE A 87 13.81 3.97 1.06
C ILE A 87 12.66 3.66 0.09
N LEU A 88 12.60 2.41 -0.38
CA LEU A 88 11.59 1.97 -1.34
C LEU A 88 10.40 1.29 -0.65
N THR A 89 9.23 1.92 -0.70
CA THR A 89 7.99 1.46 -0.03
C THR A 89 6.80 1.40 -0.99
N ALA A 90 7.03 1.01 -2.25
CA ALA A 90 6.01 0.98 -3.30
C ALA A 90 5.08 -0.27 -3.23
N GLY A 91 5.22 -1.11 -2.20
CA GLY A 91 4.44 -2.33 -2.02
C GLY A 91 4.98 -3.53 -2.81
N ALA A 92 4.44 -4.71 -2.54
CA ALA A 92 4.97 -5.99 -3.02
C ALA A 92 5.04 -6.12 -4.55
N LEU A 93 4.19 -5.38 -5.29
CA LEU A 93 4.14 -5.44 -6.75
C LEU A 93 5.03 -4.38 -7.42
N GLN A 94 5.04 -3.15 -6.92
CA GLN A 94 5.77 -2.05 -7.59
C GLN A 94 7.22 -1.93 -7.11
N SER A 95 7.54 -2.30 -5.86
CA SER A 95 8.91 -2.27 -5.38
C SER A 95 9.87 -3.14 -6.23
N PRO A 96 9.60 -4.43 -6.51
CA PRO A 96 10.49 -5.23 -7.35
C PRO A 96 10.61 -4.68 -8.77
N LYS A 97 9.50 -4.24 -9.37
CA LYS A 97 9.50 -3.59 -10.69
C LYS A 97 10.41 -2.35 -10.72
N ILE A 98 10.32 -1.48 -9.71
CA ILE A 98 11.18 -0.29 -9.63
C ILE A 98 12.65 -0.72 -9.48
N LEU A 99 12.96 -1.74 -8.67
CA LEU A 99 14.31 -2.27 -8.54
C LEU A 99 14.87 -2.77 -9.89
N GLU A 100 14.10 -3.57 -10.62
CA GLU A 100 14.48 -4.08 -11.94
C GLU A 100 14.71 -2.94 -12.94
N LEU A 101 13.79 -1.97 -13.03
CA LEU A 101 13.94 -0.76 -13.86
C LEU A 101 15.14 0.11 -13.45
N SER A 102 15.66 -0.09 -12.25
CA SER A 102 16.86 0.58 -11.73
C SER A 102 18.15 -0.23 -11.92
N GLY A 103 18.07 -1.42 -12.54
CA GLY A 103 19.19 -2.33 -12.76
C GLY A 103 19.48 -3.28 -11.60
N ILE A 104 18.52 -3.49 -10.67
CA ILE A 104 18.65 -4.44 -9.56
C ILE A 104 17.67 -5.59 -9.79
N GLY A 105 18.16 -6.74 -10.26
CA GLY A 105 17.32 -7.88 -10.66
C GLY A 105 18.14 -8.97 -11.33
N ASP A 106 17.48 -9.96 -11.94
CA ASP A 106 18.15 -10.99 -12.75
C ASP A 106 18.86 -10.35 -13.95
N ALA A 107 20.18 -10.45 -14.00
CA ALA A 107 20.97 -9.81 -15.06
C ALA A 107 20.58 -10.23 -16.49
N GLU A 108 20.15 -11.48 -16.71
CA GLU A 108 19.72 -11.94 -18.04
C GLU A 108 18.38 -11.30 -18.43
N LEU A 109 17.41 -11.27 -17.50
CA LEU A 109 16.14 -10.59 -17.71
C LEU A 109 16.33 -9.10 -18.00
N LEU A 110 17.18 -8.43 -17.22
CA LEU A 110 17.49 -7.02 -17.38
C LEU A 110 18.10 -6.74 -18.77
N ASP A 111 19.04 -7.57 -19.22
CA ASP A 111 19.66 -7.46 -20.54
C ASP A 111 18.63 -7.61 -21.68
N THR A 112 17.66 -8.52 -21.55
CA THR A 112 16.59 -8.67 -22.57
C THR A 112 15.73 -7.40 -22.74
N HIS A 113 15.70 -6.55 -21.72
CA HIS A 113 15.00 -5.25 -21.73
C HIS A 113 15.93 -4.06 -21.96
N GLY A 114 17.22 -4.29 -22.25
CA GLY A 114 18.21 -3.23 -22.48
C GLY A 114 18.56 -2.42 -21.23
N ILE A 115 18.43 -3.02 -20.04
CA ILE A 115 18.73 -2.39 -18.76
C ILE A 115 20.10 -2.86 -18.29
N GLU A 116 21.02 -1.93 -18.03
CA GLU A 116 22.32 -2.26 -17.45
C GLU A 116 22.15 -2.76 -16.00
N ALA A 117 22.66 -3.95 -15.71
CA ALA A 117 22.67 -4.50 -14.36
C ALA A 117 23.63 -3.70 -13.46
N VAL A 118 23.05 -3.05 -12.45
CA VAL A 118 23.77 -2.41 -11.34
C VAL A 118 24.17 -3.45 -10.30
N GLN A 119 23.28 -4.39 -10.01
CA GLN A 119 23.51 -5.52 -9.12
C GLN A 119 22.64 -6.70 -9.57
N ASP A 120 23.27 -7.84 -9.80
CA ASP A 120 22.59 -9.10 -10.10
C ASP A 120 21.96 -9.68 -8.82
N LEU A 121 20.62 -9.68 -8.77
CA LEU A 121 19.79 -10.20 -7.69
C LEU A 121 18.55 -10.88 -8.29
N PRO A 122 18.66 -12.12 -8.77
CA PRO A 122 17.58 -12.80 -9.49
C PRO A 122 16.34 -13.12 -8.63
N ALA A 123 16.42 -12.93 -7.30
CA ALA A 123 15.27 -13.09 -6.41
C ALA A 123 14.34 -11.86 -6.38
N VAL A 124 14.73 -10.73 -6.98
CA VAL A 124 13.84 -9.57 -7.12
C VAL A 124 12.68 -9.94 -8.03
N GLY A 125 11.45 -9.62 -7.61
CA GLY A 125 10.22 -9.96 -8.35
C GLY A 125 9.68 -11.35 -8.06
N GLU A 126 10.51 -12.24 -7.51
CA GLU A 126 10.17 -13.63 -7.22
C GLU A 126 9.55 -13.82 -5.82
N ASN A 127 9.07 -15.05 -5.56
CA ASN A 127 8.52 -15.46 -4.27
C ASN A 127 7.32 -14.62 -3.79
N LEU A 128 6.48 -14.15 -4.72
CA LEU A 128 5.21 -13.52 -4.40
C LEU A 128 4.30 -14.52 -3.67
N GLN A 129 3.78 -14.10 -2.52
CA GLN A 129 2.83 -14.86 -1.72
C GLN A 129 1.59 -14.00 -1.48
N ASP A 130 0.43 -14.63 -1.58
CA ASP A 130 -0.86 -14.02 -1.29
C ASP A 130 -1.80 -15.07 -0.69
N HIS A 131 -2.88 -14.61 -0.07
CA HIS A 131 -3.92 -15.48 0.45
C HIS A 131 -5.01 -15.65 -0.60
N VAL A 132 -5.23 -16.88 -1.06
CA VAL A 132 -6.37 -17.20 -1.92
C VAL A 132 -7.65 -17.07 -1.10
N ILE A 133 -8.56 -16.21 -1.55
CA ILE A 133 -9.86 -15.98 -0.88
C ILE A 133 -10.96 -16.65 -1.69
N CYS A 134 -11.84 -17.39 -1.01
CA CYS A 134 -13.07 -17.94 -1.56
C CYS A 134 -14.24 -17.53 -0.67
N TYR A 135 -15.26 -16.90 -1.28
CA TYR A 135 -16.46 -16.48 -0.57
C TYR A 135 -17.54 -17.55 -0.66
N THR A 136 -18.15 -17.88 0.48
CA THR A 136 -19.35 -18.72 0.56
C THR A 136 -20.51 -17.90 1.09
N GLY A 137 -21.58 -17.81 0.31
CA GLY A 137 -22.79 -17.08 0.66
C GLY A 137 -23.89 -18.04 1.11
N PHE A 138 -24.64 -17.66 2.15
CA PHE A 138 -25.79 -18.40 2.65
C PHE A 138 -26.97 -17.45 2.80
N LYS A 139 -28.19 -17.96 2.60
CA LYS A 139 -29.40 -17.17 2.88
C LYS A 139 -29.51 -16.93 4.40
N ALA A 140 -29.49 -15.67 4.81
CA ALA A 140 -29.83 -15.28 6.19
C ALA A 140 -31.33 -15.50 6.45
N ARG A 141 -31.71 -15.67 7.72
CA ARG A 141 -33.12 -15.64 8.10
C ARG A 141 -33.70 -14.25 7.81
N ASP A 142 -34.99 -14.22 7.49
CA ASP A 142 -35.66 -12.98 7.08
C ASP A 142 -35.78 -11.95 8.23
N ASP A 143 -35.52 -12.35 9.48
CA ASP A 143 -35.56 -11.49 10.68
C ASP A 143 -34.17 -11.00 11.14
N LEU A 144 -33.12 -11.22 10.35
CA LEU A 144 -31.78 -10.70 10.62
C LEU A 144 -31.48 -9.48 9.73
N ASP A 145 -31.02 -8.41 10.36
CA ASP A 145 -30.47 -7.27 9.64
C ASP A 145 -29.12 -7.66 9.03
N THR A 146 -28.98 -7.50 7.71
CA THR A 146 -27.74 -7.71 6.99
C THR A 146 -27.38 -6.46 6.17
N LEU A 147 -26.17 -6.45 5.62
CA LEU A 147 -25.74 -5.40 4.70
C LEU A 147 -26.24 -5.60 3.26
N ASP A 148 -27.05 -6.64 3.00
CA ASP A 148 -27.50 -7.00 1.66
C ASP A 148 -28.22 -5.84 0.96
N SER A 149 -29.19 -5.20 1.62
CA SER A 149 -29.95 -4.09 1.02
C SER A 149 -29.08 -2.88 0.69
N LEU A 150 -28.06 -2.61 1.52
CA LEU A 150 -27.09 -1.56 1.27
C LEU A 150 -26.19 -1.91 0.07
N ILE A 151 -25.66 -3.14 0.03
CA ILE A 151 -24.79 -3.63 -1.05
C ILE A 151 -25.54 -3.67 -2.38
N ARG A 152 -26.83 -4.06 -2.37
CA ARG A 152 -27.73 -4.04 -3.55
C ARG A 152 -28.17 -2.63 -3.94
N GLN A 153 -27.84 -1.62 -3.13
CA GLN A 153 -28.23 -0.22 -3.33
C GLN A 153 -29.75 -0.04 -3.47
N GLU A 154 -30.52 -0.71 -2.62
CA GLU A 154 -31.97 -0.55 -2.59
C GLU A 154 -32.34 0.94 -2.34
N PRO A 155 -33.20 1.56 -3.16
CA PRO A 155 -33.36 3.02 -3.18
C PRO A 155 -33.68 3.64 -1.82
N GLU A 156 -34.58 3.03 -1.05
CA GLU A 156 -34.99 3.51 0.28
C GLU A 156 -33.83 3.54 1.27
N ILE A 157 -32.97 2.52 1.25
CA ILE A 157 -31.81 2.40 2.13
C ILE A 157 -30.69 3.33 1.67
N ARG A 158 -30.44 3.41 0.36
CA ARG A 158 -29.42 4.30 -0.22
C ARG A 158 -29.72 5.76 0.10
N ASP A 159 -30.95 6.20 -0.12
CA ASP A 159 -31.34 7.59 0.07
C ASP A 159 -31.31 7.98 1.55
N LYS A 160 -31.71 7.07 2.45
CA LYS A 160 -31.51 7.24 3.90
C LYS A 160 -30.02 7.40 4.24
N TRP A 161 -29.16 6.53 3.74
CA TRP A 161 -27.73 6.56 4.04
C TRP A 161 -27.02 7.82 3.53
N ILE A 162 -27.33 8.28 2.32
CA ILE A 162 -26.78 9.52 1.75
C ILE A 162 -27.17 10.73 2.61
N ASN A 163 -28.42 10.77 3.08
CA ASN A 163 -28.92 11.86 3.93
C ASN A 163 -28.34 11.81 5.36
N ASP A 164 -28.13 10.62 5.92
CA ASP A 164 -27.57 10.46 7.26
C ASP A 164 -26.06 10.76 7.29
N THR A 165 -25.32 10.44 6.22
CA THR A 165 -23.87 10.73 6.13
C THR A 165 -23.57 12.20 5.83
N HIS A 166 -24.43 12.93 5.13
CA HIS A 166 -24.28 14.38 4.92
C HIS A 166 -24.50 15.21 6.19
N ASN A 167 -25.22 14.69 7.18
CA ASN A 167 -25.49 15.39 8.45
C ASN A 167 -24.48 15.06 9.56
N ALA A 168 -23.47 14.23 9.27
CA ALA A 168 -22.47 13.75 10.23
C ALA A 168 -21.07 14.37 10.02
N VAL A 169 -20.93 15.37 9.13
CA VAL A 169 -19.70 16.14 8.89
C VAL A 169 -19.96 17.62 9.14
#